data_AF-A0A662GEM1-F1
#
_entry.id   AF-A0A662GEM1-F1
#
_cell.length_a   1.000
_cell.length_b   1.000
_cell.length_c   1.000
_cell.angle_alpha   90.00
_cell.angle_beta   90.00
_cell.angle_gamma   90.00
#
_symmetry.space_group_name_H-M   'P 1'
#
loop_
_entity.id
_entity.type
_entity.pdbx_description
1 polymer ?
#
loop_
_entity_poly.entity_id
_entity_poly.type
_entity_poly.pdbx_seq_one_letter_code
_entity_poly.pdbx_strand_id
1 'polypeptide(L)' 'VENTRVVYFSITPTMSVCRSCGWSSVGTHWSCPKCGSETQVWSRIVGYYRPVSSWNIGKKAEFRMRKTYRV' A
#
# COMPACT_ATOMS: atom_id res chain seq x y z
N VAL A 1 -9.08 -22.81 -8.63
CA VAL A 1 -8.20 -22.32 -9.73
C VAL A 1 -7.12 -23.36 -9.89
N GLU A 2 -7.31 -24.30 -10.81
CA GLU A 2 -6.35 -25.38 -10.98
C GLU A 2 -5.83 -25.36 -12.43
N ASN A 3 -4.51 -25.32 -12.58
CA ASN A 3 -3.72 -25.40 -13.81
C ASN A 3 -3.76 -24.20 -14.77
N THR A 4 -3.21 -23.06 -14.35
CA THR A 4 -2.85 -21.97 -15.28
C THR A 4 -1.34 -22.00 -15.58
N ARG A 5 -0.93 -21.68 -16.81
CA ARG A 5 0.48 -21.56 -17.24
C ARG A 5 1.18 -20.31 -16.68
N VAL A 6 0.70 -19.75 -15.57
CA VAL A 6 1.24 -18.52 -14.98
C VAL A 6 2.53 -18.86 -14.25
N VAL A 7 3.65 -18.32 -14.74
CA VAL A 7 4.98 -18.54 -14.14
C VAL A 7 5.15 -17.75 -12.84
N TYR A 8 4.54 -16.56 -12.77
CA TYR A 8 4.64 -15.69 -11.59
C TYR A 8 3.41 -14.79 -11.47
N PHE A 9 2.84 -14.73 -10.27
CA PHE A 9 1.90 -13.71 -9.86
C PHE A 9 2.23 -13.28 -8.43
N SER A 10 1.86 -12.05 -8.08
CA SER A 10 2.06 -11.53 -6.72
C SER A 10 0.87 -10.69 -6.30
N ILE A 11 0.42 -10.91 -5.07
CA ILE A 11 -0.57 -10.07 -4.41
C ILE A 11 0.20 -9.03 -3.61
N THR A 12 -0.05 -7.76 -3.91
CA THR A 12 0.70 -6.64 -3.32
C THR A 12 -0.24 -5.76 -2.51
N PRO A 13 -0.48 -6.10 -1.23
CA PRO A 13 -1.31 -5.26 -0.38
C PRO A 13 -0.66 -3.89 -0.19
N THR A 14 -1.49 -2.87 -0.02
CA THR A 14 -1.00 -1.58 0.49
C THR A 14 -0.88 -1.69 2.00
N MET A 15 0.21 -1.18 2.56
CA MET A 15 0.53 -1.25 3.99
C MET A 15 0.61 0.14 4.57
N SER A 16 0.18 0.31 5.82
CA SER A 16 0.29 1.57 6.56
C SER A 16 1.17 1.36 7.78
N VAL A 17 2.14 2.25 7.97
CA VAL A 17 3.13 2.16 9.06
C VAL A 17 3.22 3.50 9.78
N CYS A 18 2.99 3.48 11.09
CA CYS A 18 3.15 4.60 11.99
C CYS A 18 4.59 4.63 12.51
N ARG A 19 5.32 5.73 12.25
CA ARG A 19 6.70 5.90 12.75
C ARG A 19 6.77 6.32 14.21
N SER A 20 5.70 6.87 14.77
CA SER A 20 5.69 7.39 16.14
C SER A 20 5.48 6.32 17.20
N CYS A 21 4.54 5.39 16.99
CA CYS A 21 4.21 4.33 17.96
C CYS A 21 4.46 2.91 17.44
N GLY A 22 5.04 2.76 16.24
CA GLY A 22 5.37 1.47 15.63
C GLY A 22 4.17 0.65 15.13
N TRP A 23 2.96 1.23 15.11
CA TRP A 23 1.78 0.51 14.62
C TRP A 23 1.88 0.28 13.11
N SER A 24 1.54 -0.93 12.66
CA SER A 24 1.43 -1.25 11.23
C SER A 24 0.19 -2.08 10.94
N SER A 25 -0.44 -1.84 9.79
CA SER A 25 -1.57 -2.62 9.31
C SER A 25 -1.59 -2.72 7.79
N VAL A 26 -2.22 -3.77 7.27
CA VAL A 26 -2.61 -3.86 5.86
C VAL A 26 -3.81 -2.95 5.64
N GLY A 27 -3.83 -2.25 4.51
CA GLY A 27 -4.83 -1.23 4.17
C GLY A 27 -4.23 0.18 4.11
N THR A 28 -5.01 1.11 3.57
CA THR A 28 -4.62 2.52 3.43
C THR A 28 -5.19 3.30 4.61
N HIS A 29 -4.36 3.53 5.62
CA HIS A 29 -4.62 4.41 6.74
C HIS A 29 -3.66 5.59 6.62
N TRP A 30 -4.18 6.81 6.63
CA TRP A 30 -3.38 8.05 6.60
C TRP A 30 -3.11 8.59 8.01
N SER A 31 -3.93 8.18 8.99
CA SER A 31 -3.76 8.49 10.40
C SER A 31 -3.70 7.21 11.20
N CYS A 32 -2.82 7.17 12.20
CA CYS A 32 -2.65 6.03 13.08
C CYS A 32 -3.86 5.90 14.03
N PRO A 33 -4.55 4.75 14.08
CA PRO A 33 -5.69 4.56 14.98
C PRO A 33 -5.29 4.47 16.46
N LYS A 34 -4.00 4.26 16.77
CA LYS A 34 -3.51 4.15 18.16
C LYS A 34 -3.10 5.49 18.77
N CYS A 35 -2.48 6.37 17.98
CA CYS A 35 -1.88 7.61 18.50
C CYS A 35 -2.23 8.87 17.69
N GLY A 36 -3.02 8.76 16.62
CA GLY A 36 -3.45 9.89 15.80
C GLY A 36 -2.39 10.47 14.85
N SER A 37 -1.11 10.10 14.99
CA SER A 37 -0.05 10.59 14.11
C SER A 37 -0.19 10.14 12.65
N GLU A 38 0.44 10.85 11.72
CA GLU A 38 0.43 10.50 10.30
C GLU A 38 1.15 9.17 10.05
N THR A 39 0.51 8.31 9.26
CA THR A 39 1.06 7.01 8.85
C THR A 39 1.67 7.09 7.46
N GLN A 40 2.80 6.42 7.28
CA GLN A 40 3.36 6.20 5.96
C GLN A 40 2.63 5.07 5.26
N VAL A 41 1.99 5.40 4.14
CA VAL A 41 1.38 4.43 3.24
C VAL A 41 2.43 3.92 2.26
N TRP A 42 2.65 2.61 2.23
CA TRP A 42 3.57 1.90 1.37
C TRP A 42 2.80 1.04 0.37
N SER A 43 3.18 1.12 -0.91
CA SER A 43 2.61 0.29 -1.95
C SER A 43 3.68 -0.07 -2.99
N ARG A 44 3.41 -1.09 -3.80
CA ARG A 44 4.29 -1.47 -4.91
C ARG A 44 4.02 -0.58 -6.12
N ILE A 45 5.09 0.02 -6.65
CA ILE A 45 5.01 0.93 -7.80
C ILE A 45 5.30 0.20 -9.12
N VAL A 46 6.53 -0.29 -9.33
CA VAL A 46 6.97 -1.02 -10.54
C VAL A 46 7.78 -2.29 -10.24
N GLY A 47 7.73 -2.80 -9.01
CA GLY A 47 8.53 -3.99 -8.65
C GLY A 47 8.90 -4.08 -7.18
N TYR A 48 8.91 -2.95 -6.48
CA TYR A 48 9.31 -2.84 -5.08
C TYR A 48 8.41 -1.86 -4.32
N TYR A 49 8.43 -1.95 -3.00
CA TYR A 49 7.65 -1.09 -2.10
C TYR A 49 8.34 0.27 -1.91
N ARG A 50 7.56 1.34 -2.03
CA ARG A 50 7.97 2.72 -1.71
C ARG A 50 6.84 3.45 -1.00
N PRO A 51 7.15 4.43 -0.15
CA PRO A 51 6.13 5.24 0.48
C PRO A 51 5.47 6.12 -0.60
N VAL A 52 4.14 6.12 -0.63
CA VAL A 52 3.33 6.83 -1.64
C VAL A 52 3.63 8.34 -1.63
N SER A 53 4.00 8.90 -0.48
CA SER A 53 4.45 10.29 -0.35
C SER A 53 5.65 10.64 -1.24
N SER A 54 6.56 9.67 -1.48
CA SER A 54 7.76 9.83 -2.30
C SER A 54 7.54 9.64 -3.81
N TRP A 55 6.31 9.33 -4.24
CA TRP A 55 6.01 9.09 -5.65
C TRP A 55 5.87 10.41 -6.40
N ASN A 56 6.14 10.38 -7.71
CA ASN A 56 5.86 11.52 -8.58
C ASN A 56 4.34 11.75 -8.71
N ILE A 57 3.95 12.90 -9.26
CA ILE A 57 2.55 13.35 -9.33
C ILE A 57 1.69 12.36 -10.15
N GLY A 58 2.20 11.88 -11.30
CA GLY A 58 1.48 10.92 -12.14
C GLY A 58 1.21 9.61 -11.42
N LYS A 59 2.20 9.05 -10.72
CA LYS A 59 2.05 7.81 -9.95
C LYS A 59 1.15 7.98 -8.72
N LYS A 60 1.14 9.16 -8.09
CA LYS A 60 0.15 9.49 -7.06
C LYS A 60 -1.28 9.53 -7.62
N ALA A 61 -1.47 10.07 -8.83
CA ALA A 61 -2.76 10.05 -9.50
C ALA A 61 -3.20 8.61 -9.85
N GLU A 62 -2.30 7.80 -10.42
CA GLU A 62 -2.56 6.37 -10.67
C GLU A 62 -2.95 5.62 -9.38
N PHE A 63 -2.26 5.88 -8.27
CA PHE A 63 -2.57 5.25 -6.98
C PHE A 63 -3.99 5.58 -6.50
N ARG A 64 -4.43 6.84 -6.64
CA ARG A 64 -5.78 7.28 -6.26
C ARG A 64 -6.88 6.62 -7.09
N MET A 65 -6.57 6.21 -8.32
CA MET A 65 -7.50 5.51 -9.20
C MET A 65 -7.61 4.00 -8.90
N ARG A 66 -6.73 3.45 -8.04
CA ARG A 66 -6.77 2.03 -7.69
C ARG A 66 -8.02 1.72 -6.87
N LYS A 67 -8.73 0.66 -7.24
CA LYS A 67 -9.81 0.09 -6.44
C LYS A 67 -9.27 -1.05 -5.59
N THR A 68 -9.41 -0.95 -4.28
CA THR A 68 -9.07 -2.01 -3.34
C THR A 68 -10.26 -2.95 -3.14
N TYR A 69 -9.99 -4.24 -3.09
CA TYR A 69 -10.98 -5.22 -2.67
C TYR A 69 -11.35 -4.97 -1.20
N ARG A 70 -12.65 -4.99 -0.90
CA ARG A 70 -13.15 -5.03 0.47
C ARG A 70 -13.18 -6.49 0.89
N VAL A 71 -12.57 -6.78 2.03
CA VAL A 71 -12.64 -8.10 2.69
C VAL A 71 -13.69 -8.00 3.78
#